data_AF-A0A2E7Z438-F1
#
_entry.id   AF-A0A2E7Z438-F1
#
_cell.length_a   1.000
_cell.length_b   1.000
_cell.length_c   1.000
_cell.angle_alpha   90.00
_cell.angle_beta   90.00
_cell.angle_gamma   90.00
#
_symmetry.space_group_name_H-M   'P 1'
#
loop_
_entity.id
_entity.type
_entity.pdbx_description
1 polymer ?
#
loop_
_entity_poly.entity_id
_entity_poly.type
_entity_poly.pdbx_seq_one_letter_code
_entity_poly.pdbx_strand_id
1 'polypeptide(L)'
;MTGKGPLSYDPRPPKERRVGGGDSSKKGRRTRSTNEGSGAGGGGIMRLLMGRSEIDRAKAQRYEPYSYESNRTQLKWVTVALLIWVVVALVLAWQDRSTVNYLSDLRDQGMVSVPPTQQSTQRDISSILSFAEAEGIGCNTEDDIISLSPECARLMDVQDEYTAVKDTGAMLVVLLMAVLLANMFAFGSFTHRASRNVLALNNSSQGFTPEKAVLWFFIPVFNLFKPWQVFKELFRGSDPAVTIRDELAWKTEGTVSARVHIWAAVFVGVFFFNPRTIGWFWYSIRETIDDVIVAHQRLIIADILLALLGVAAIFVAIELHRRQEARHAKVGVITVTPPPPVDSLEEALKEGIRRKELENRRARSKRNDSSSKSK
;
A
#
# COMPACT_ATOMS: atom_id res chain seq x y z
N MET A 1 28.41 84.63 -20.17
CA MET A 1 28.51 84.80 -18.71
C MET A 1 28.29 83.45 -18.05
N THR A 2 29.24 83.06 -17.18
CA THR A 2 29.18 82.03 -16.10
C THR A 2 28.74 80.61 -16.49
N GLY A 3 29.50 79.52 -16.33
CA GLY A 3 30.79 79.26 -15.71
C GLY A 3 31.01 77.73 -15.75
N LYS A 4 32.23 77.28 -16.06
CA LYS A 4 32.63 75.86 -16.07
C LYS A 4 32.73 75.32 -14.64
N GLY A 5 32.22 74.10 -14.41
CA GLY A 5 32.55 73.25 -13.26
C GLY A 5 33.02 71.88 -13.76
N PRO A 6 34.01 71.23 -13.11
CA PRO A 6 34.75 70.12 -13.70
C PRO A 6 33.99 68.79 -13.71
N LEU A 7 34.19 68.00 -14.77
CA LEU A 7 33.86 66.58 -14.83
C LEU A 7 34.64 65.82 -13.74
N SER A 8 33.96 65.44 -12.67
CA SER A 8 34.50 64.58 -11.61
C SER A 8 34.48 63.13 -12.10
N TYR A 9 35.66 62.59 -12.44
CA TYR A 9 35.84 61.18 -12.76
C TYR A 9 36.01 60.38 -11.46
N ASP A 10 35.06 59.50 -11.14
CA ASP A 10 35.13 58.57 -10.01
C ASP A 10 35.80 57.25 -10.46
N PRO A 11 37.02 56.93 -9.99
CA PRO A 11 37.82 55.82 -10.51
C PRO A 11 37.42 54.44 -9.95
N ARG A 12 36.27 54.28 -9.30
CA ARG A 12 35.84 53.00 -8.69
C ARG A 12 35.03 52.09 -9.62
N PRO A 13 35.14 50.74 -9.50
CA PRO A 13 34.37 49.79 -10.32
C PRO A 13 32.85 49.93 -10.14
N PRO A 14 32.02 49.60 -11.15
CA PRO A 14 30.59 49.91 -11.17
C PRO A 14 29.74 49.35 -10.01
N LYS A 15 30.25 48.35 -9.28
CA LYS A 15 29.52 47.65 -8.23
C LYS A 15 29.56 48.34 -6.85
N GLU A 16 30.37 49.38 -6.68
CA GLU A 16 30.59 50.03 -5.36
C GLU A 16 30.15 51.50 -5.28
N ARG A 17 29.43 52.01 -6.29
CA ARG A 17 28.85 53.37 -6.21
C ARG A 17 27.69 53.38 -5.21
N ARG A 18 27.88 54.04 -4.06
CA ARG A 18 26.80 54.33 -3.10
C ARG A 18 25.92 55.48 -3.64
N VAL A 19 24.64 55.20 -3.86
CA VAL A 19 23.61 56.22 -4.04
C VAL A 19 23.18 56.70 -2.65
N GLY A 20 23.34 57.99 -2.37
CA GLY A 20 22.93 58.61 -1.11
C GLY A 20 21.55 59.25 -1.18
N GLY A 21 20.72 58.96 -0.17
CA GLY A 21 19.81 59.92 0.47
C GLY A 21 18.34 59.89 0.05
N GLY A 22 17.45 59.55 1.00
CA GLY A 22 16.01 59.88 0.94
C GLY A 22 15.12 58.99 1.80
N ASP A 23 14.99 59.33 3.09
CA ASP A 23 14.18 58.66 4.12
C ASP A 23 12.68 58.60 3.81
N SER A 24 12.01 57.47 4.12
CA SER A 24 10.67 57.45 4.78
C SER A 24 10.06 56.04 4.91
N SER A 25 9.83 55.65 6.17
CA SER A 25 8.59 55.02 6.66
C SER A 25 8.05 53.70 6.03
N LYS A 26 8.06 52.66 6.88
CA LYS A 26 7.01 51.65 7.09
C LYS A 26 6.83 50.49 6.09
N LYS A 27 6.66 49.32 6.72
CA LYS A 27 6.02 48.06 6.29
C LYS A 27 6.79 47.23 5.25
N GLY A 28 7.47 46.21 5.80
CA GLY A 28 7.93 45.05 5.05
C GLY A 28 6.77 44.39 4.29
N ARG A 29 6.84 44.46 2.97
CA ARG A 29 6.00 43.72 2.04
C ARG A 29 6.94 42.89 1.18
N ARG A 30 7.05 41.59 1.49
CA ARG A 30 7.76 40.61 0.66
C ARG A 30 7.17 40.64 -0.74
N THR A 31 7.95 41.09 -1.71
CA THR A 31 7.66 41.01 -3.13
C THR A 31 7.80 39.56 -3.58
N ARG A 32 6.66 39.01 -3.97
CA ARG A 32 6.47 37.77 -4.72
C ARG A 32 7.11 37.94 -6.10
N SER A 33 8.10 37.11 -6.42
CA SER A 33 8.54 36.92 -7.80
C SER A 33 7.64 35.87 -8.47
N THR A 34 6.95 36.28 -9.52
CA THR A 34 6.20 35.44 -10.46
C THR A 34 6.82 35.62 -11.84
N ASN A 35 7.41 34.54 -12.36
CA ASN A 35 7.29 34.05 -13.74
C ASN A 35 8.25 32.86 -13.89
N GLU A 36 7.76 31.62 -13.89
CA GLU A 36 6.95 30.90 -14.90
C GLU A 36 7.82 30.07 -15.86
N GLY A 37 7.48 28.79 -15.91
CA GLY A 37 8.11 27.70 -16.66
C GLY A 37 7.39 26.41 -16.27
N SER A 38 6.20 26.25 -16.84
CA SER A 38 5.22 25.19 -16.61
C SER A 38 5.71 23.82 -17.09
N GLY A 39 5.37 22.77 -16.32
CA GLY A 39 5.57 21.39 -16.74
C GLY A 39 5.30 20.34 -15.66
N ALA A 40 4.12 19.73 -15.74
CA ALA A 40 3.72 18.46 -15.15
C ALA A 40 3.52 18.38 -13.62
N GLY A 41 2.29 17.96 -13.26
CA GLY A 41 1.76 17.84 -11.91
C GLY A 41 2.34 16.69 -11.10
N GLY A 42 2.09 16.77 -9.79
CA GLY A 42 2.52 15.76 -8.80
C GLY A 42 3.32 16.31 -7.62
N GLY A 43 3.13 17.58 -7.25
CA GLY A 43 3.78 18.14 -6.05
C GLY A 43 3.08 17.72 -4.77
N GLY A 44 3.23 16.46 -4.36
CA GLY A 44 2.66 15.94 -3.13
C GLY A 44 3.23 16.60 -1.86
N ILE A 45 2.51 16.42 -0.74
CA ILE A 45 2.75 16.95 0.62
C ILE A 45 4.23 16.82 1.07
N MET A 46 4.96 15.82 0.57
CA MET A 46 6.40 15.65 0.80
C MET A 46 7.26 16.83 0.34
N ARG A 47 6.89 17.56 -0.73
CA ARG A 47 7.63 18.73 -1.22
C ARG A 47 7.44 19.96 -0.35
N LEU A 48 6.39 19.96 0.48
CA LEU A 48 6.12 20.99 1.48
C LEU A 48 6.88 20.71 2.78
N LEU A 49 7.12 19.44 3.10
CA LEU A 49 7.77 18.98 4.34
C LEU A 49 9.28 18.80 4.22
N MET A 50 9.80 18.43 3.04
CA MET A 50 11.24 18.25 2.79
C MET A 50 11.73 19.21 1.72
N GLY A 51 12.90 19.83 1.94
CA GLY A 51 13.51 20.75 0.98
C GLY A 51 13.80 20.07 -0.36
N ARG A 52 13.71 20.84 -1.46
CA ARG A 52 13.97 20.34 -2.84
C ARG A 52 15.32 19.60 -2.96
N SER A 53 16.35 20.06 -2.25
CA SER A 53 17.66 19.42 -2.19
C SER A 53 17.66 18.04 -1.52
N GLU A 54 16.84 17.84 -0.49
CA GLU A 54 16.74 16.54 0.19
C GLU A 54 16.02 15.51 -0.66
N ILE A 55 14.99 15.96 -1.41
CA ILE A 55 14.29 15.11 -2.38
C ILE A 55 15.23 14.70 -3.51
N ASP A 56 16.03 15.63 -4.03
CA ASP A 56 16.97 15.34 -5.11
C ASP A 56 18.14 14.48 -4.61
N ARG A 57 18.58 14.63 -3.35
CA ARG A 57 19.52 13.71 -2.68
C ARG A 57 18.92 12.31 -2.51
N ALA A 58 17.68 12.19 -2.03
CA ALA A 58 17.00 10.91 -1.87
C ALA A 58 16.71 10.23 -3.22
N LYS A 59 16.54 11.00 -4.30
CA LYS A 59 16.51 10.47 -5.67
C LYS A 59 17.87 9.96 -6.10
N ALA A 60 18.95 10.72 -5.84
CA ALA A 60 20.31 10.30 -6.20
C ALA A 60 20.72 9.01 -5.48
N GLN A 61 20.37 8.87 -4.19
CA GLN A 61 20.63 7.67 -3.37
C GLN A 61 19.98 6.39 -3.94
N ARG A 62 18.92 6.50 -4.75
CA ARG A 62 18.31 5.31 -5.38
C ARG A 62 19.20 4.66 -6.45
N TYR A 63 20.22 5.37 -6.93
CA TYR A 63 21.14 4.89 -7.96
C TYR A 63 22.52 4.55 -7.39
N GLU A 64 22.71 4.66 -6.08
CA GLU A 64 23.93 4.23 -5.44
C GLU A 64 24.08 2.69 -5.55
N PRO A 65 25.30 2.20 -5.82
CA PRO A 65 25.56 0.77 -5.82
C PRO A 65 25.22 0.18 -4.46
N TYR A 66 24.60 -0.99 -4.45
CA TYR A 66 24.27 -1.69 -3.22
C TYR A 66 24.74 -3.13 -3.24
N SER A 67 25.00 -3.67 -2.05
CA SER A 67 25.31 -5.07 -1.84
C SER A 67 24.17 -5.77 -1.09
N TYR A 68 24.31 -7.08 -0.92
CA TYR A 68 23.40 -7.88 -0.11
C TYR A 68 23.31 -7.34 1.32
N GLU A 69 22.09 -7.20 1.83
CA GLU A 69 21.84 -6.79 3.21
C GLU A 69 20.91 -7.80 3.90
N SER A 70 21.32 -8.32 5.06
CA SER A 70 20.50 -9.30 5.78
C SER A 70 19.12 -8.74 6.13
N ASN A 71 18.09 -9.55 5.89
CA ASN A 71 16.70 -9.18 6.14
C ASN A 71 16.26 -9.46 7.59
N ARG A 72 17.19 -9.76 8.51
CA ARG A 72 16.90 -10.22 9.87
C ARG A 72 16.02 -9.24 10.67
N THR A 73 16.30 -7.95 10.56
CA THR A 73 15.55 -6.91 11.29
C THR A 73 14.14 -6.77 10.73
N GLN A 74 13.98 -6.70 9.40
CA GLN A 74 12.67 -6.66 8.77
C GLN A 74 11.87 -7.93 9.04
N LEU A 75 12.51 -9.10 9.04
CA LEU A 75 11.87 -10.37 9.34
C LEU A 75 11.27 -10.37 10.76
N LYS A 76 11.98 -9.81 11.76
CA LYS A 76 11.43 -9.64 13.12
C LYS A 76 10.18 -8.77 13.10
N TRP A 77 10.25 -7.60 12.46
CA TRP A 77 9.10 -6.69 12.38
C TRP A 77 7.90 -7.31 11.65
N VAL A 78 8.13 -7.98 10.52
CA VAL A 78 7.10 -8.72 9.78
C VAL A 78 6.49 -9.82 10.62
N THR A 79 7.32 -10.60 11.32
CA THR A 79 6.83 -11.70 12.15
C THR A 79 5.96 -11.17 13.28
N VAL A 80 6.39 -10.12 13.98
CA VAL A 80 5.60 -9.50 15.04
C VAL A 80 4.29 -8.92 14.49
N ALA A 81 4.33 -8.19 13.39
CA ALA A 81 3.13 -7.61 12.77
C ALA A 81 2.13 -8.69 12.31
N LEU A 82 2.63 -9.79 11.74
CA LEU A 82 1.80 -10.93 11.32
C LEU A 82 1.27 -11.74 12.52
N LEU A 83 2.01 -11.84 13.62
CA LEU A 83 1.52 -12.48 14.84
C LEU A 83 0.36 -11.67 15.45
N ILE A 84 0.50 -10.34 15.51
CA ILE A 84 -0.59 -9.46 15.97
C ILE A 84 -1.81 -9.63 15.05
N TRP A 85 -1.59 -9.68 13.74
CA TRP A 85 -2.66 -9.94 12.76
C TRP A 85 -3.40 -11.26 13.03
N VAL A 86 -2.66 -12.35 13.27
CA VAL A 86 -3.24 -13.67 13.59
C VAL A 86 -4.07 -13.59 14.87
N VAL A 87 -3.56 -12.94 15.92
CA VAL A 87 -4.28 -12.80 17.19
C VAL A 87 -5.57 -12.00 16.99
N VAL A 88 -5.51 -10.85 16.31
CA VAL A 88 -6.71 -10.02 16.07
C VAL A 88 -7.74 -10.77 15.23
N ALA A 89 -7.32 -11.50 14.20
CA ALA A 89 -8.22 -12.33 13.38
C ALA A 89 -8.90 -13.45 14.22
N LEU A 90 -8.16 -14.12 15.11
CA LEU A 90 -8.76 -15.12 16.00
C LEU A 90 -9.73 -14.52 17.02
N VAL A 91 -9.42 -13.32 17.53
CA VAL A 91 -10.34 -12.58 18.43
C VAL A 91 -11.60 -12.16 17.69
N LEU A 92 -11.52 -11.73 16.43
CA LEU A 92 -12.68 -11.47 15.58
C LEU A 92 -13.54 -12.72 15.36
N ALA A 93 -12.91 -13.86 15.02
CA ALA A 93 -13.62 -15.13 14.87
C ALA A 93 -14.35 -15.54 16.16
N TRP A 94 -13.76 -15.27 17.32
CA TRP A 94 -14.39 -15.49 18.62
C TRP A 94 -15.55 -14.51 18.86
N GLN A 95 -15.39 -13.24 18.52
CA GLN A 95 -16.44 -12.23 18.63
C GLN A 95 -17.65 -12.58 17.76
N ASP A 96 -17.44 -12.95 16.50
CA ASP A 96 -18.52 -13.37 15.61
C ASP A 96 -19.24 -14.63 16.11
N ARG A 97 -18.50 -15.55 16.74
CA ARG A 97 -19.10 -16.71 17.42
C ARG A 97 -19.96 -16.28 18.60
N SER A 98 -19.53 -15.29 19.38
CA SER A 98 -20.33 -14.72 20.47
C SER A 98 -21.63 -14.11 19.94
N THR A 99 -21.56 -13.34 18.85
CA THR A 99 -22.73 -12.77 18.18
C THR A 99 -23.70 -13.84 17.69
N VAL A 100 -23.18 -14.93 17.07
CA VAL A 100 -24.00 -16.06 16.64
C VAL A 100 -24.74 -16.71 17.81
N ASN A 101 -24.05 -16.94 18.93
CA ASN A 101 -24.67 -17.55 20.10
C ASN A 101 -25.78 -16.67 20.67
N TYR A 102 -25.53 -15.37 20.78
CA TYR A 102 -26.52 -14.42 21.26
C TYR A 102 -27.74 -14.34 20.35
N LEU A 103 -27.55 -14.21 19.03
CA LEU A 103 -28.65 -14.20 18.07
C LEU A 103 -29.42 -15.53 18.03
N SER A 104 -28.74 -16.65 18.24
CA SER A 104 -29.40 -17.95 18.33
C SER A 104 -30.29 -18.04 19.56
N ASP A 105 -29.84 -17.51 20.71
CA ASP A 105 -30.66 -17.43 21.93
C ASP A 105 -31.91 -16.56 21.71
N LEU A 106 -31.76 -15.39 21.06
CA LEU A 106 -32.91 -14.54 20.72
C LEU A 106 -33.91 -15.24 19.79
N ARG A 107 -33.41 -15.98 18.80
CA ARG A 107 -34.25 -16.80 17.91
C ARG A 107 -34.98 -17.89 18.69
N ASP A 108 -34.30 -18.57 19.60
CA ASP A 108 -34.87 -19.64 20.41
C ASP A 108 -35.92 -19.08 21.42
N GLN A 109 -35.82 -17.81 21.79
CA GLN A 109 -36.84 -17.05 22.52
C GLN A 109 -38.03 -16.61 21.65
N GLY A 110 -38.01 -16.87 20.35
CA GLY A 110 -39.10 -16.61 19.42
C GLY A 110 -38.98 -15.33 18.60
N MET A 111 -37.87 -14.60 18.67
CA MET A 111 -37.67 -13.39 17.86
C MET A 111 -37.39 -13.75 16.39
N VAL A 112 -37.95 -12.98 15.46
CA VAL A 112 -37.82 -13.24 14.01
C VAL A 112 -36.88 -12.24 13.33
N SER A 113 -36.91 -10.99 13.74
CA SER A 113 -36.11 -9.89 13.20
C SER A 113 -35.00 -9.45 14.14
N VAL A 114 -33.97 -8.82 13.58
CA VAL A 114 -32.78 -8.44 14.33
C VAL A 114 -33.02 -7.13 15.09
N PRO A 115 -32.64 -7.01 16.38
CA PRO A 115 -32.84 -5.79 17.13
C PRO A 115 -32.18 -4.58 16.45
N PRO A 116 -32.84 -3.41 16.41
CA PRO A 116 -32.24 -2.20 15.87
C PRO A 116 -31.03 -1.79 16.74
N THR A 117 -30.00 -1.26 16.11
CA THR A 117 -28.77 -0.86 16.80
C THR A 117 -28.79 0.63 17.08
N GLN A 118 -28.44 1.04 18.30
CA GLN A 118 -28.37 2.45 18.65
C GLN A 118 -27.19 3.10 17.90
N GLN A 119 -27.45 3.77 16.77
CA GLN A 119 -26.44 4.65 16.18
C GLN A 119 -26.26 5.89 17.08
N SER A 120 -25.01 6.23 17.33
CA SER A 120 -24.46 6.92 18.50
C SER A 120 -24.97 8.33 18.84
N THR A 121 -26.03 8.83 18.22
CA THR A 121 -26.59 10.16 18.57
C THR A 121 -28.11 10.25 18.59
N GLN A 122 -28.84 9.21 18.20
CA GLN A 122 -30.30 9.22 18.28
C GLN A 122 -30.78 7.79 18.52
N ARG A 123 -31.33 7.51 19.72
CA ARG A 123 -32.29 6.40 19.83
C ARG A 123 -33.39 6.75 18.85
N ASP A 124 -33.40 6.08 17.71
CA ASP A 124 -34.50 6.25 16.78
C ASP A 124 -35.67 5.48 17.38
N ILE A 125 -36.39 6.16 18.28
CA ILE A 125 -37.53 5.63 19.03
C ILE A 125 -38.53 4.99 18.05
N SER A 126 -38.67 5.54 16.85
CA SER A 126 -39.52 4.99 15.80
C SER A 126 -39.06 3.60 15.32
N SER A 127 -37.75 3.35 15.22
CA SER A 127 -37.19 2.03 14.87
C SER A 127 -37.40 0.99 15.97
N ILE A 128 -37.37 1.43 17.24
CA ILE A 128 -37.60 0.57 18.40
C ILE A 128 -39.07 0.17 18.49
N LEU A 129 -39.97 1.14 18.31
CA LEU A 129 -41.42 0.91 18.33
C LEU A 129 -41.87 0.05 17.14
N SER A 130 -41.35 0.30 15.93
CA SER A 130 -41.66 -0.55 14.76
C SER A 130 -41.10 -1.97 14.89
N PHE A 131 -39.94 -2.15 15.53
CA PHE A 131 -39.44 -3.47 15.89
C PHE A 131 -40.35 -4.17 16.92
N ALA A 132 -40.75 -3.45 17.98
CA ALA A 132 -41.65 -3.98 19.00
C ALA A 132 -42.99 -4.42 18.40
N GLU A 133 -43.57 -3.61 17.50
CA GLU A 133 -44.79 -3.93 16.77
C GLU A 133 -44.61 -5.18 15.88
N ALA A 134 -43.49 -5.27 15.15
CA ALA A 134 -43.20 -6.41 14.27
C ALA A 134 -43.03 -7.73 15.05
N GLU A 135 -42.44 -7.67 16.25
CA GLU A 135 -42.24 -8.82 17.13
C GLU A 135 -43.42 -9.07 18.09
N GLY A 136 -44.45 -8.22 18.07
CA GLY A 136 -45.62 -8.33 18.95
C GLY A 136 -45.34 -8.08 20.44
N ILE A 137 -44.31 -7.27 20.74
CA ILE A 137 -43.91 -6.89 22.10
C ILE A 137 -44.75 -5.67 22.54
N GLY A 138 -45.28 -5.68 23.75
CA GLY A 138 -46.08 -4.62 24.37
C GLY A 138 -45.30 -3.36 24.76
N CYS A 139 -44.42 -2.87 23.88
CA CYS A 139 -43.80 -1.55 23.95
C CYS A 139 -44.18 -0.76 22.70
N ASN A 140 -45.38 -0.19 22.68
CA ASN A 140 -46.00 0.39 21.48
C ASN A 140 -46.03 1.92 21.47
N THR A 141 -45.83 2.56 22.63
CA THR A 141 -45.87 4.02 22.76
C THR A 141 -44.60 4.57 23.39
N GLU A 142 -44.32 5.85 23.14
CA GLU A 142 -43.19 6.53 23.78
C GLU A 142 -43.34 6.58 25.31
N ASP A 143 -44.58 6.67 25.81
CA ASP A 143 -44.89 6.68 27.24
C ASP A 143 -44.56 5.32 27.90
N ASP A 144 -44.70 4.21 27.19
CA ASP A 144 -44.30 2.87 27.68
C ASP A 144 -42.78 2.76 27.85
N ILE A 145 -42.01 3.44 26.98
CA ILE A 145 -40.55 3.54 27.08
C ILE A 145 -40.16 4.39 28.29
N ILE A 146 -40.81 5.55 28.47
CA ILE A 146 -40.52 6.48 29.59
C ILE A 146 -40.87 5.85 30.94
N SER A 147 -41.98 5.11 30.99
CA SER A 147 -42.45 4.43 32.20
C SER A 147 -41.72 3.11 32.49
N LEU A 148 -40.81 2.67 31.60
CA LEU A 148 -40.13 1.37 31.67
C LEU A 148 -41.11 0.23 31.99
N SER A 149 -42.10 0.04 31.12
CA SER A 149 -42.95 -1.15 31.22
C SER A 149 -42.05 -2.41 31.22
N PRO A 150 -42.41 -3.50 31.93
CA PRO A 150 -41.55 -4.69 32.02
C PRO A 150 -41.15 -5.28 30.67
N GLU A 151 -42.03 -5.22 29.68
CA GLU A 151 -41.75 -5.68 28.32
C GLU A 151 -40.82 -4.72 27.57
N CYS A 152 -41.00 -3.41 27.77
CA CYS A 152 -40.08 -2.44 27.17
C CYS A 152 -38.70 -2.50 27.82
N ALA A 153 -38.60 -2.71 29.13
CA ALA A 153 -37.32 -2.91 29.82
C ALA A 153 -36.56 -4.11 29.25
N ARG A 154 -37.23 -5.26 29.05
CA ARG A 154 -36.63 -6.43 28.41
C ARG A 154 -36.16 -6.13 26.98
N LEU A 155 -36.94 -5.39 26.20
CA LEU A 155 -36.56 -5.00 24.84
C LEU A 155 -35.31 -4.10 24.84
N MET A 156 -35.25 -3.13 25.76
CA MET A 156 -34.09 -2.24 25.89
C MET A 156 -32.84 -3.02 26.31
N ASP A 157 -32.97 -3.98 27.23
CA ASP A 157 -31.85 -4.86 27.63
C ASP A 157 -31.33 -5.68 26.43
N VAL A 158 -32.22 -6.22 25.60
CA VAL A 158 -31.86 -6.94 24.36
C VAL A 158 -31.14 -6.02 23.38
N GLN A 159 -31.62 -4.79 23.20
CA GLN A 159 -30.97 -3.83 22.30
C GLN A 159 -29.60 -3.40 22.80
N ASP A 160 -29.46 -3.15 24.10
CA ASP A 160 -28.21 -2.72 24.71
C ASP A 160 -27.16 -3.85 24.62
N GLU A 161 -27.54 -5.10 24.89
CA GLU A 161 -26.65 -6.26 24.75
C GLU A 161 -26.26 -6.49 23.28
N TYR A 162 -27.22 -6.43 22.34
CA TYR A 162 -26.93 -6.56 20.92
C TYR A 162 -25.99 -5.46 20.41
N THR A 163 -26.23 -4.22 20.85
CA THR A 163 -25.39 -3.07 20.50
C THR A 163 -23.98 -3.24 21.04
N ALA A 164 -23.82 -3.68 22.30
CA ALA A 164 -22.51 -3.93 22.91
C ALA A 164 -21.69 -5.00 22.15
N VAL A 165 -22.33 -6.11 21.76
CA VAL A 165 -21.70 -7.18 20.98
C VAL A 165 -21.29 -6.67 19.59
N LYS A 166 -22.15 -5.89 18.92
CA LYS A 166 -21.86 -5.34 17.59
C LYS A 166 -20.75 -4.29 17.63
N ASP A 167 -20.78 -3.39 18.60
CA ASP A 167 -19.78 -2.31 18.74
C ASP A 167 -18.40 -2.88 19.00
N THR A 168 -18.32 -3.93 19.84
CA THR A 168 -17.07 -4.68 20.07
C THR A 168 -16.52 -5.25 18.76
N GLY A 169 -17.38 -5.87 17.94
CA GLY A 169 -17.00 -6.35 16.60
C GLY A 169 -16.51 -5.23 15.68
N ALA A 170 -17.21 -4.10 15.63
CA ALA A 170 -16.82 -2.94 14.83
C ALA A 170 -15.45 -2.39 15.24
N MET A 171 -15.17 -2.27 16.54
CA MET A 171 -13.87 -1.82 17.05
C MET A 171 -12.75 -2.79 16.70
N LEU A 172 -12.99 -4.10 16.77
CA LEU A 172 -12.02 -5.12 16.36
C LEU A 172 -11.73 -5.06 14.85
N VAL A 173 -12.73 -4.77 14.02
CA VAL A 173 -12.52 -4.55 12.58
C VAL A 173 -11.65 -3.31 12.34
N VAL A 174 -11.88 -2.20 13.07
CA VAL A 174 -11.02 -1.01 13.00
C VAL A 174 -9.58 -1.35 13.41
N LEU A 175 -9.40 -2.11 14.48
CA LEU A 175 -8.08 -2.59 14.91
C LEU A 175 -7.43 -3.47 13.83
N LEU A 176 -8.18 -4.40 13.22
CA LEU A 176 -7.69 -5.24 12.13
C LEU A 176 -7.22 -4.38 10.95
N MET A 177 -7.95 -3.33 10.58
CA MET A 177 -7.56 -2.41 9.51
C MET A 177 -6.28 -1.63 9.86
N ALA A 178 -6.11 -1.21 11.12
CA ALA A 178 -4.87 -0.58 11.56
C ALA A 178 -3.67 -1.55 11.49
N VAL A 179 -3.88 -2.80 11.90
CA VAL A 179 -2.87 -3.86 11.82
C VAL A 179 -2.58 -4.25 10.37
N LEU A 180 -3.56 -4.21 9.47
CA LEU A 180 -3.37 -4.40 8.03
C LEU A 180 -2.40 -3.36 7.47
N LEU A 181 -2.61 -2.09 7.81
CA LEU A 181 -1.73 -1.00 7.37
C LEU A 181 -0.30 -1.21 7.88
N ALA A 182 -0.12 -1.57 9.15
CA ALA A 182 1.19 -1.91 9.69
C ALA A 182 1.85 -3.07 8.94
N ASN A 183 1.08 -4.11 8.60
CA ASN A 183 1.56 -5.25 7.81
C ASN A 183 1.91 -4.88 6.37
N MET A 184 1.17 -3.97 5.72
CA MET A 184 1.52 -3.47 4.38
C MET A 184 2.92 -2.87 4.36
N PHE A 185 3.27 -2.06 5.38
CA PHE A 185 4.61 -1.48 5.48
C PHE A 185 5.67 -2.53 5.85
N ALA A 186 5.41 -3.36 6.86
CA ALA A 186 6.38 -4.37 7.30
C ALA A 186 6.67 -5.39 6.19
N PHE A 187 5.61 -6.01 5.63
CA PHE A 187 5.73 -7.05 4.60
C PHE A 187 6.21 -6.46 3.26
N GLY A 188 5.78 -5.24 2.91
CA GLY A 188 6.27 -4.52 1.75
C GLY A 188 7.78 -4.22 1.85
N SER A 189 8.24 -3.71 3.00
CA SER A 189 9.66 -3.44 3.25
C SER A 189 10.51 -4.72 3.17
N PHE A 190 10.05 -5.81 3.78
CA PHE A 190 10.68 -7.12 3.68
C PHE A 190 10.76 -7.62 2.23
N THR A 191 9.67 -7.53 1.47
CA THR A 191 9.58 -7.98 0.08
C THR A 191 10.49 -7.15 -0.83
N HIS A 192 10.49 -5.83 -0.66
CA HIS A 192 11.36 -4.91 -1.40
C HIS A 192 12.83 -5.25 -1.16
N ARG A 193 13.25 -5.43 0.10
CA ARG A 193 14.62 -5.80 0.44
C ARG A 193 14.97 -7.20 -0.08
N ALA A 194 14.09 -8.16 0.08
CA ALA A 194 14.29 -9.51 -0.43
C ALA A 194 14.48 -9.50 -1.96
N SER A 195 13.71 -8.69 -2.69
CA SER A 195 13.90 -8.52 -4.13
C SER A 195 15.25 -7.91 -4.48
N ARG A 196 15.70 -6.87 -3.77
CA ARG A 196 17.03 -6.30 -3.97
C ARG A 196 18.15 -7.31 -3.71
N ASN A 197 18.00 -8.11 -2.65
CA ASN A 197 18.99 -9.14 -2.32
C ASN A 197 19.12 -10.17 -3.43
N VAL A 198 18.03 -10.55 -4.12
CA VAL A 198 18.11 -11.50 -5.25
C VAL A 198 19.03 -11.00 -6.36
N LEU A 199 18.99 -9.71 -6.69
CA LEU A 199 19.92 -9.11 -7.67
C LEU A 199 21.37 -9.18 -7.17
N ALA A 200 21.59 -8.98 -5.87
CA ALA A 200 22.90 -9.09 -5.23
C ALA A 200 23.38 -10.54 -5.01
N LEU A 201 22.62 -11.55 -5.43
CA LEU A 201 22.97 -12.98 -5.34
C LEU A 201 23.38 -13.58 -6.70
N ASN A 202 24.07 -12.81 -7.54
CA ASN A 202 24.51 -13.21 -8.88
C ASN A 202 23.38 -13.58 -9.86
N ASN A 203 22.20 -12.99 -9.68
CA ASN A 203 21.09 -13.18 -10.62
C ASN A 203 20.90 -11.91 -11.43
N SER A 204 21.63 -11.81 -12.55
CA SER A 204 21.30 -10.81 -13.54
C SER A 204 19.96 -11.20 -14.19
N SER A 205 19.16 -10.21 -14.60
CA SER A 205 17.84 -10.40 -15.26
C SER A 205 16.65 -10.86 -14.39
N GLN A 206 16.51 -10.30 -13.18
CA GLN A 206 15.23 -10.35 -12.45
C GLN A 206 14.11 -9.72 -13.30
N GLY A 207 12.96 -10.40 -13.43
CA GLY A 207 11.81 -9.95 -14.21
C GLY A 207 10.98 -8.86 -13.52
N PHE A 208 11.03 -8.80 -12.19
CA PHE A 208 10.38 -7.76 -11.38
C PHE A 208 11.42 -6.83 -10.75
N THR A 209 11.20 -5.51 -10.86
CA THR A 209 11.99 -4.56 -10.06
C THR A 209 11.52 -4.59 -8.60
N PRO A 210 12.39 -4.23 -7.63
CA PRO A 210 12.03 -4.23 -6.21
C PRO A 210 10.78 -3.42 -5.87
N GLU A 211 10.53 -2.32 -6.58
CA GLU A 211 9.34 -1.48 -6.41
C GLU A 211 8.10 -2.19 -6.96
N LYS A 212 8.21 -2.81 -8.14
CA LYS A 212 7.12 -3.58 -8.74
C LYS A 212 6.74 -4.77 -7.88
N ALA A 213 7.72 -5.42 -7.22
CA ALA A 213 7.48 -6.55 -6.32
C ALA A 213 6.49 -6.21 -5.19
N VAL A 214 6.50 -4.96 -4.71
CA VAL A 214 5.57 -4.47 -3.68
C VAL A 214 4.29 -3.90 -4.29
N LEU A 215 4.40 -3.14 -5.38
CA LEU A 215 3.27 -2.44 -5.98
C LEU A 215 2.14 -3.38 -6.42
N TRP A 216 2.47 -4.60 -6.86
CA TRP A 216 1.48 -5.57 -7.31
C TRP A 216 0.45 -5.98 -6.24
N PHE A 217 0.77 -5.81 -4.95
CA PHE A 217 -0.18 -6.08 -3.86
C PHE A 217 -1.33 -5.08 -3.79
N PHE A 218 -1.18 -3.89 -4.40
CA PHE A 218 -2.13 -2.80 -4.29
C PHE A 218 -3.06 -2.68 -5.51
N ILE A 219 -2.81 -3.45 -6.57
CA ILE A 219 -3.63 -3.40 -7.79
C ILE A 219 -4.66 -4.54 -7.72
N PRO A 220 -5.96 -4.26 -7.52
CA PRO A 220 -6.94 -5.28 -7.09
C PRO A 220 -6.98 -6.56 -7.93
N VAL A 221 -7.02 -6.42 -9.27
CA VAL A 221 -7.10 -7.57 -10.19
C VAL A 221 -5.78 -8.35 -10.24
N PHE A 222 -4.66 -7.64 -10.24
CA PHE A 222 -3.33 -8.26 -10.34
C PHE A 222 -2.86 -8.83 -9.01
N ASN A 223 -3.38 -8.35 -7.88
CA ASN A 223 -3.08 -8.82 -6.53
C ASN A 223 -3.36 -10.33 -6.36
N LEU A 224 -4.27 -10.90 -7.14
CA LEU A 224 -4.59 -12.32 -7.10
C LEU A 224 -3.44 -13.24 -7.52
N PHE A 225 -2.58 -12.81 -8.46
CA PHE A 225 -1.58 -13.72 -9.07
C PHE A 225 -0.17 -13.13 -9.18
N LYS A 226 -0.01 -11.80 -9.24
CA LYS A 226 1.31 -11.17 -9.34
C LYS A 226 2.14 -11.34 -8.07
N PRO A 227 1.61 -11.18 -6.85
CA PRO A 227 2.33 -11.53 -5.62
C PRO A 227 2.91 -12.95 -5.63
N TRP A 228 2.12 -13.93 -6.07
CA TRP A 228 2.61 -15.30 -6.22
C TRP A 228 3.73 -15.42 -7.26
N GLN A 229 3.61 -14.76 -8.41
CA GLN A 229 4.68 -14.74 -9.42
C GLN A 229 5.98 -14.14 -8.88
N VAL A 230 5.88 -13.02 -8.14
CA VAL A 230 6.99 -12.37 -7.46
C VAL A 230 7.65 -13.35 -6.48
N PHE A 231 6.90 -13.93 -5.55
CA PHE A 231 7.47 -14.84 -4.55
C PHE A 231 8.07 -16.12 -5.16
N LYS A 232 7.49 -16.67 -6.24
CA LYS A 232 8.14 -17.76 -6.98
C LYS A 232 9.52 -17.36 -7.49
N GLU A 233 9.62 -16.17 -8.08
CA GLU A 233 10.88 -15.66 -8.62
C GLU A 233 11.91 -15.43 -7.51
N LEU A 234 11.49 -14.84 -6.39
CA LEU A 234 12.35 -14.65 -5.22
C LEU A 234 12.86 -15.98 -4.67
N PHE A 235 12.02 -17.01 -4.60
CA PHE A 235 12.43 -18.35 -4.12
C PHE A 235 13.42 -19.02 -5.07
N ARG A 236 13.15 -18.98 -6.38
CA ARG A 236 14.07 -19.51 -7.40
C ARG A 236 15.42 -18.83 -7.36
N GLY A 237 15.41 -17.50 -7.32
CA GLY A 237 16.62 -16.68 -7.21
C GLY A 237 17.28 -16.74 -5.83
N SER A 238 16.70 -17.42 -4.85
CA SER A 238 17.30 -17.60 -3.52
C SER A 238 17.72 -19.05 -3.28
N ASP A 239 17.59 -19.94 -4.26
CA ASP A 239 17.92 -21.36 -4.09
C ASP A 239 19.45 -21.58 -3.98
N PRO A 240 19.95 -22.11 -2.84
CA PRO A 240 21.38 -22.33 -2.65
C PRO A 240 21.92 -23.53 -3.45
N ALA A 241 21.07 -24.38 -4.04
CA ALA A 241 21.50 -25.53 -4.84
C ALA A 241 21.87 -25.16 -6.28
N VAL A 242 21.43 -23.99 -6.76
CA VAL A 242 21.66 -23.52 -8.13
C VAL A 242 23.12 -23.15 -8.36
N THR A 243 23.64 -23.49 -9.54
CA THR A 243 25.01 -23.17 -9.95
C THR A 243 25.25 -21.67 -10.03
N ILE A 244 26.40 -21.20 -9.52
CA ILE A 244 26.77 -19.76 -9.47
C ILE A 244 27.46 -19.32 -10.78
N ARG A 245 27.92 -20.27 -11.60
CA ARG A 245 28.68 -20.00 -12.84
C ARG A 245 27.84 -19.38 -13.96
N ASP A 246 26.54 -19.62 -13.96
CA ASP A 246 25.60 -19.10 -14.95
C ASP A 246 24.53 -18.25 -14.24
N GLU A 247 24.50 -16.96 -14.57
CA GLU A 247 23.59 -15.97 -13.98
C GLU A 247 22.12 -16.23 -14.32
N LEU A 248 21.82 -17.11 -15.29
CA LEU A 248 20.47 -17.47 -15.71
C LEU A 248 19.98 -18.83 -15.19
N ALA A 249 20.87 -19.66 -14.64
CA ALA A 249 20.54 -21.02 -14.20
C ALA A 249 19.42 -21.07 -13.14
N TRP A 250 19.27 -20.02 -12.34
CA TRP A 250 18.23 -19.93 -11.32
C TRP A 250 16.80 -19.93 -11.90
N LYS A 251 16.61 -19.54 -13.17
CA LYS A 251 15.29 -19.52 -13.81
C LYS A 251 14.78 -20.93 -14.13
N THR A 252 15.69 -21.84 -14.46
CA THR A 252 15.41 -23.21 -14.89
C THR A 252 15.60 -24.22 -13.76
N GLU A 253 16.67 -24.09 -12.98
CA GLU A 253 17.05 -25.04 -11.91
C GLU A 253 16.49 -24.65 -10.54
N GLY A 254 16.11 -23.38 -10.35
CA GLY A 254 15.63 -22.88 -9.07
C GLY A 254 14.34 -23.57 -8.61
N THR A 255 14.33 -24.07 -7.38
CA THR A 255 13.17 -24.73 -6.78
C THR A 255 12.28 -23.74 -6.03
N VAL A 256 10.97 -23.93 -6.14
CA VAL A 256 9.97 -23.21 -5.34
C VAL A 256 9.46 -24.13 -4.23
N SER A 257 9.44 -23.63 -2.99
CA SER A 257 8.89 -24.38 -1.87
C SER A 257 7.36 -24.50 -1.99
N ALA A 258 6.81 -25.67 -1.66
CA ALA A 258 5.36 -25.91 -1.60
C ALA A 258 4.62 -24.89 -0.71
N ARG A 259 5.30 -24.36 0.32
CA ARG A 259 4.76 -23.33 1.22
C ARG A 259 4.30 -22.07 0.49
N VAL A 260 4.98 -21.68 -0.60
CA VAL A 260 4.61 -20.52 -1.42
C VAL A 260 3.29 -20.76 -2.15
N HIS A 261 3.08 -21.99 -2.64
CA HIS A 261 1.84 -22.37 -3.31
C HIS A 261 0.67 -22.45 -2.33
N ILE A 262 0.90 -23.01 -1.13
CA ILE A 262 -0.11 -23.06 -0.06
C ILE A 262 -0.49 -21.64 0.38
N TRP A 263 0.49 -20.77 0.64
CA TRP A 263 0.23 -19.38 0.98
C TRP A 263 -0.59 -18.65 -0.10
N ALA A 264 -0.23 -18.83 -1.38
CA ALA A 264 -0.97 -18.22 -2.49
C ALA A 264 -2.39 -18.76 -2.63
N ALA A 265 -2.61 -20.07 -2.41
CA ALA A 265 -3.94 -20.67 -2.43
C ALA A 265 -4.82 -20.11 -1.30
N VAL A 266 -4.29 -20.00 -0.08
CA VAL A 266 -4.98 -19.38 1.07
C VAL A 266 -5.26 -17.90 0.79
N PHE A 267 -4.31 -17.17 0.20
CA PHE A 267 -4.49 -15.76 -0.18
C PHE A 267 -5.65 -15.56 -1.15
N VAL A 268 -5.74 -16.40 -2.19
CA VAL A 268 -6.87 -16.40 -3.13
C VAL A 268 -8.18 -16.74 -2.41
N GLY A 269 -8.17 -17.72 -1.50
CA GLY A 269 -9.32 -18.05 -0.66
C GLY A 269 -9.84 -16.83 0.12
N VAL A 270 -8.95 -16.12 0.82
CA VAL A 270 -9.29 -14.89 1.56
C VAL A 270 -9.81 -13.77 0.63
N PHE A 271 -9.29 -13.67 -0.59
CA PHE A 271 -9.78 -12.67 -1.55
C PHE A 271 -11.26 -12.88 -1.90
N PHE A 272 -11.68 -14.12 -2.09
CA PHE A 272 -13.09 -14.45 -2.39
C PHE A 272 -13.96 -14.55 -1.15
N PHE A 273 -13.35 -14.75 0.03
CA PHE A 273 -14.04 -15.03 1.27
C PHE A 273 -13.60 -14.05 2.36
N ASN A 274 -14.16 -12.84 2.31
CA ASN A 274 -13.89 -11.74 3.25
C ASN A 274 -15.18 -10.97 3.60
N PRO A 275 -15.18 -10.12 4.64
CA PRO A 275 -16.39 -9.41 5.08
C PRO A 275 -17.07 -8.60 3.98
N ARG A 276 -16.28 -8.02 3.06
CA ARG A 276 -16.80 -7.23 1.95
C ARG A 276 -17.54 -8.08 0.91
N THR A 277 -16.95 -9.20 0.52
CA THR A 277 -17.56 -10.13 -0.46
C THR A 277 -18.76 -10.82 0.15
N ILE A 278 -18.70 -11.27 1.41
CA ILE A 278 -19.81 -11.87 2.15
C ILE A 278 -21.02 -10.93 2.18
N GLY A 279 -20.82 -9.66 2.56
CA GLY A 279 -21.91 -8.68 2.61
C GLY A 279 -22.48 -8.29 1.24
N TRP A 280 -21.69 -8.37 0.17
CA TRP A 280 -22.11 -7.86 -1.15
C TRP A 280 -22.67 -8.93 -2.08
N PHE A 281 -22.06 -10.12 -2.11
CA PHE A 281 -22.42 -11.20 -3.02
C PHE A 281 -23.24 -12.31 -2.38
N TRP A 282 -23.04 -12.56 -1.07
CA TRP A 282 -23.62 -13.74 -0.43
C TRP A 282 -24.87 -13.39 0.40
N TYR A 283 -24.90 -12.23 1.07
CA TYR A 283 -26.00 -11.81 1.95
C TYR A 283 -26.24 -10.29 1.88
N SER A 284 -26.70 -9.83 0.72
CA SER A 284 -27.00 -8.41 0.43
C SER A 284 -28.30 -7.93 1.08
N ILE A 285 -29.23 -8.85 1.35
CA ILE A 285 -30.49 -8.61 2.06
C ILE A 285 -30.44 -9.45 3.33
N ARG A 286 -30.73 -8.83 4.47
CA ARG A 286 -30.74 -9.46 5.80
C ARG A 286 -32.03 -9.03 6.49
N GLU A 287 -33.09 -9.80 6.27
CA GLU A 287 -34.42 -9.48 6.80
C GLU A 287 -34.68 -10.25 8.10
N THR A 288 -34.10 -11.44 8.25
CA THR A 288 -34.35 -12.33 9.39
C THR A 288 -33.13 -12.50 10.30
N ILE A 289 -33.36 -12.91 11.55
CA ILE A 289 -32.28 -13.32 12.46
C ILE A 289 -31.45 -14.45 11.86
N ASP A 290 -32.08 -15.44 11.20
CA ASP A 290 -31.37 -16.56 10.60
C ASP A 290 -30.37 -16.12 9.51
N ASP A 291 -30.75 -15.16 8.67
CA ASP A 291 -29.83 -14.60 7.66
C ASP A 291 -28.60 -13.97 8.30
N VAL A 292 -28.79 -13.28 9.44
CA VAL A 292 -27.70 -12.63 10.17
C VAL A 292 -26.84 -13.64 10.91
N ILE A 293 -27.43 -14.69 11.48
CA ILE A 293 -26.68 -15.82 12.07
C ILE A 293 -25.79 -16.47 11.01
N VAL A 294 -26.35 -16.82 9.85
CA VAL A 294 -25.58 -17.46 8.77
C VAL A 294 -24.48 -16.52 8.27
N ALA A 295 -24.75 -15.23 8.14
CA ALA A 295 -23.73 -14.25 7.75
C ALA A 295 -22.54 -14.24 8.73
N HIS A 296 -22.79 -14.23 10.04
CA HIS A 296 -21.70 -14.28 11.04
C HIS A 296 -20.99 -15.64 11.05
N GLN A 297 -21.69 -16.76 10.84
CA GLN A 297 -21.04 -18.06 10.67
C GLN A 297 -20.05 -18.07 9.50
N ARG A 298 -20.35 -17.37 8.40
CA ARG A 298 -19.41 -17.19 7.30
C ARG A 298 -18.26 -16.26 7.66
N LEU A 299 -18.50 -15.20 8.43
CA LEU A 299 -17.42 -14.33 8.90
C LEU A 299 -16.41 -15.08 9.80
N ILE A 300 -16.87 -15.97 10.69
CA ILE A 300 -15.99 -16.84 11.49
C ILE A 300 -15.02 -17.62 10.59
N ILE A 301 -15.52 -18.21 9.50
CA ILE A 301 -14.68 -18.96 8.55
C ILE A 301 -13.68 -18.02 7.86
N ALA A 302 -14.10 -16.79 7.51
CA ALA A 302 -13.25 -15.80 6.86
C ALA A 302 -12.11 -15.36 7.77
N ASP A 303 -12.39 -15.13 9.05
CA ASP A 303 -11.40 -14.73 10.04
C ASP A 303 -10.40 -15.85 10.36
N ILE A 304 -10.86 -17.11 10.40
CA ILE A 304 -9.96 -18.26 10.50
C ILE A 304 -9.04 -18.35 9.28
N LEU A 305 -9.57 -18.18 8.06
CA LEU A 305 -8.75 -18.13 6.84
C LEU A 305 -7.74 -16.98 6.88
N LEU A 306 -8.13 -15.83 7.45
CA LEU A 306 -7.26 -14.67 7.63
C LEU A 306 -6.10 -14.94 8.60
N ALA A 307 -6.37 -15.66 9.69
CA ALA A 307 -5.35 -16.14 10.62
C ALA A 307 -4.40 -17.14 9.94
N LEU A 308 -4.95 -18.10 9.18
CA LEU A 308 -4.15 -19.07 8.41
C LEU A 308 -3.25 -18.37 7.37
N LEU A 309 -3.75 -17.31 6.73
CA LEU A 309 -2.96 -16.49 5.80
C LEU A 309 -1.76 -15.86 6.50
N GLY A 310 -1.96 -15.29 7.70
CA GLY A 310 -0.89 -14.70 8.51
C GLY A 310 0.18 -15.72 8.89
N VAL A 311 -0.24 -16.89 9.36
CA VAL A 311 0.68 -18.00 9.70
C VAL A 311 1.46 -18.48 8.47
N ALA A 312 0.79 -18.67 7.34
CA ALA A 312 1.43 -19.08 6.09
C ALA A 312 2.45 -18.03 5.61
N ALA A 313 2.13 -16.74 5.73
CA ALA A 313 3.04 -15.65 5.37
C ALA A 313 4.29 -15.61 6.26
N ILE A 314 4.17 -15.89 7.57
CA ILE A 314 5.31 -16.01 8.47
C ILE A 314 6.25 -17.13 7.99
N PHE A 315 5.71 -18.32 7.71
CA PHE A 315 6.53 -19.44 7.25
C PHE A 315 7.22 -19.17 5.91
N VAL A 316 6.54 -18.49 4.98
CA VAL A 316 7.12 -18.07 3.70
C VAL A 316 8.25 -17.06 3.91
N ALA A 317 8.07 -16.05 4.76
CA ALA A 317 9.08 -15.05 5.05
C ALA A 317 10.33 -15.64 5.71
N ILE A 318 10.14 -16.52 6.71
CA ILE A 318 11.26 -17.22 7.39
C ILE A 318 12.03 -18.10 6.41
N GLU A 319 11.34 -18.90 5.60
CA GLU A 319 12.00 -19.80 4.65
C GLU A 319 12.74 -19.02 3.56
N LEU A 320 12.15 -17.94 3.04
CA LEU A 320 12.81 -17.08 2.05
C LEU A 320 14.08 -16.47 2.62
N HIS A 321 14.01 -15.91 3.83
CA HIS A 321 15.18 -15.34 4.50
C HIS A 321 16.28 -16.38 4.68
N ARG A 322 15.94 -17.59 5.17
CA ARG A 322 16.91 -18.67 5.35
C ARG A 322 17.59 -19.07 4.05
N ARG A 323 16.84 -19.15 2.95
CA ARG A 323 17.37 -19.44 1.62
C ARG A 323 18.31 -18.35 1.13
N GLN A 324 17.94 -17.09 1.29
CA GLN A 324 18.77 -15.93 0.91
C GLN A 324 20.10 -15.90 1.66
N GLU A 325 20.09 -16.13 2.98
CA GLU A 325 21.33 -16.20 3.77
C GLU A 325 22.21 -17.37 3.34
N ALA A 326 21.62 -18.56 3.11
CA ALA A 326 22.36 -19.73 2.66
C ALA A 326 22.98 -19.54 1.28
N ARG A 327 22.30 -18.83 0.37
CA ARG A 327 22.83 -18.53 -0.96
C ARG A 327 23.90 -17.44 -0.90
N HIS A 328 23.69 -16.39 -0.11
CA HIS A 328 24.69 -15.34 0.11
C HIS A 328 26.01 -15.91 0.63
N ALA A 329 25.95 -16.85 1.58
CA ALA A 329 27.14 -17.53 2.11
C ALA A 329 27.96 -18.26 1.04
N LYS A 330 27.35 -18.68 -0.08
CA LYS A 330 28.03 -19.34 -1.20
C LYS A 330 28.51 -18.37 -2.28
N VAL A 331 27.72 -17.34 -2.58
CA VAL A 331 27.99 -16.38 -3.65
C VAL A 331 29.04 -15.35 -3.22
N GLY A 332 29.02 -14.93 -1.95
CA GLY A 332 29.83 -13.83 -1.45
C GLY A 332 29.21 -12.46 -1.77
N VAL A 333 30.03 -11.41 -1.65
CA VAL A 333 29.58 -10.02 -1.78
C VAL A 333 29.61 -9.60 -3.25
N ILE A 334 28.44 -9.36 -3.83
CA ILE A 334 28.28 -8.77 -5.16
C ILE A 334 27.64 -7.39 -5.00
N THR A 335 28.18 -6.41 -5.73
CA THR A 335 27.63 -5.06 -5.82
C THR A 335 26.81 -4.92 -7.08
N VAL A 336 25.58 -4.41 -6.94
CA VAL A 336 24.65 -4.14 -8.02
C VAL A 336 24.53 -2.64 -8.19
N THR A 337 24.78 -2.15 -9.40
CA THR A 337 24.54 -0.75 -9.80
C THR A 337 23.17 -0.65 -10.47
N PRO A 338 22.19 0.08 -9.89
CA PRO A 338 20.93 0.35 -10.55
C PRO A 338 21.16 1.15 -11.85
N PRO A 339 20.40 0.90 -12.92
CA PRO A 339 20.49 1.73 -14.12
C PRO A 339 20.06 3.18 -13.78
N PRO A 340 20.81 4.20 -14.20
CA PRO A 340 20.42 5.59 -13.98
C PRO A 340 19.10 5.91 -14.68
N PRO A 341 18.34 6.92 -14.21
CA PRO A 341 17.13 7.33 -14.90
C PRO A 341 17.53 7.90 -16.25
N VAL A 342 16.91 7.42 -17.32
CA VAL A 342 17.11 7.99 -18.65
C VAL A 342 16.50 9.39 -18.63
N ASP A 343 17.33 10.42 -18.74
CA ASP A 343 16.83 11.79 -18.85
C ASP A 343 16.09 11.91 -20.18
N SER A 344 14.78 12.18 -20.12
CA SER A 344 13.93 12.33 -21.30
C SER A 344 14.50 13.32 -22.31
N LEU A 345 15.25 14.33 -21.85
CA LEU A 345 15.93 15.29 -22.70
C LEU A 345 17.16 14.69 -23.39
N GLU A 346 17.94 13.88 -22.68
CA GLU A 346 19.12 13.22 -23.22
C GLU A 346 18.74 12.11 -24.22
N GLU A 347 17.65 11.39 -23.96
CA GLU A 347 17.09 10.41 -24.90
C GLU A 347 16.51 11.08 -26.14
N ALA A 348 15.73 12.15 -25.97
CA ALA A 348 15.23 12.94 -27.10
C ALA A 348 16.38 13.56 -27.92
N LEU A 349 17.46 14.00 -27.26
CA LEU A 349 18.65 14.54 -27.92
C LEU A 349 19.41 13.45 -28.68
N LYS A 350 19.63 12.28 -28.07
CA LYS A 350 20.27 11.11 -28.71
C LYS A 350 19.44 10.63 -29.90
N GLU A 351 18.13 10.59 -29.78
CA GLU A 351 17.23 10.19 -30.87
C GLU A 351 17.19 11.23 -31.98
N GLY A 352 17.21 12.52 -31.64
CA GLY A 352 17.35 13.63 -32.60
C GLY A 352 18.66 13.58 -33.38
N ILE A 353 19.79 13.33 -32.70
CA ILE A 353 21.11 13.15 -33.33
C ILE A 353 21.08 11.93 -34.26
N ARG A 354 20.51 10.81 -33.82
CA ARG A 354 20.41 9.56 -34.59
C ARG A 354 19.57 9.74 -35.86
N ARG A 355 18.48 10.51 -35.79
CA ARG A 355 17.67 10.89 -36.97
C ARG A 355 18.49 11.73 -37.95
N LYS A 356 19.21 12.74 -37.47
CA LYS A 356 20.02 13.64 -38.31
C LYS A 356 21.18 12.92 -39.00
N GLU A 357 21.81 11.95 -38.34
CA GLU A 357 22.83 11.09 -38.97
C GLU A 357 22.25 10.20 -40.07
N LEU A 358 21.06 9.65 -39.86
CA LEU A 358 20.34 8.85 -40.85
C LEU A 358 19.96 9.68 -42.09
N GLU A 359 19.50 10.91 -41.89
CA GLU A 359 19.23 11.86 -42.97
C GLU A 359 20.51 12.23 -43.74
N ASN A 360 21.61 12.52 -43.05
CA ASN A 360 22.90 12.81 -43.68
C ASN A 360 23.44 11.62 -44.47
N ARG A 361 23.29 10.39 -43.97
CA ARG A 361 23.66 9.17 -44.72
C ARG A 361 22.81 9.02 -45.99
N ARG A 362 21.49 9.24 -45.91
CA ARG A 362 20.58 9.21 -47.08
C ARG A 362 20.90 10.31 -48.09
N ALA A 363 21.28 11.50 -47.63
CA ALA A 363 21.69 12.60 -48.50
C ALA A 363 23.00 12.28 -49.24
N ARG A 364 23.98 11.67 -48.54
CA ARG A 364 25.23 11.22 -49.16
C ARG A 364 25.01 10.08 -50.16
N SER A 365 24.13 9.11 -49.88
CA SER A 365 23.84 8.03 -50.82
C SER A 365 23.18 8.55 -52.09
N LYS A 366 22.21 9.47 -51.99
CA LYS A 366 21.60 10.14 -53.15
C LYS A 366 22.62 10.88 -54.02
N ARG A 367 23.60 11.53 -53.40
CA ARG A 367 24.65 12.29 -54.10
C ARG A 367 25.61 11.39 -54.86
N ASN A 368 25.92 10.21 -54.33
CA ASN A 368 26.71 9.20 -55.02
C ASN A 368 25.94 8.54 -56.18
N ASP A 369 24.63 8.31 -56.04
CA ASP A 369 23.78 7.79 -57.14
C ASP A 369 23.60 8.80 -58.29
N SER A 370 23.56 10.10 -57.99
CA SER A 370 23.52 11.13 -59.05
C SER A 370 24.84 11.27 -59.81
N SER A 371 25.96 10.91 -59.17
CA SER A 371 27.30 10.94 -59.79
C SER A 371 27.54 9.73 -60.71
N SER A 372 26.94 8.58 -60.39
CA SER A 372 27.05 7.37 -61.22
C SER A 372 26.17 7.39 -62.48
N LYS A 373 25.08 8.18 -62.50
CA LYS A 373 24.21 8.38 -63.68
C LYS A 373 24.69 9.45 -64.66
N SER A 374 25.78 10.16 -64.35
CA SER A 374 26.36 11.23 -65.19
C SER A 374 27.66 10.80 -65.89
N LYS A 375 27.99 9.51 -65.86
CA LYS A 375 28.97 8.86 -66.74
C LYS A 375 28.22 7.90 -67.64
#